data_AF-A0A382RH22-F1
#
_entry.id   AF-A0A382RH22-F1
#
_cell.length_a   1.000
_cell.length_b   1.000
_cell.length_c   1.000
_cell.angle_alpha   90.00
_cell.angle_beta   90.00
_cell.angle_gamma   90.00
#
_symmetry.space_group_name_H-M   'P 1'
#
loop_
_entity.id
_entity.type
_entity.pdbx_description
1 polymer ?
#
loop_
_entity_poly.entity_id
_entity_poly.type
_entity_poly.pdbx_seq_one_letter_code
_entity_poly.pdbx_strand_id
1 'polypeptide(L)'
;MNLPDFTDLPAGDFVVYGDLNCPFCFALHERLFTWNLLDRIEWRLIIHAPDLEASGFSMEDQSLLANEVFSIHHRAPDVPVNLPKLRPGSEMATRLMQGLDFLSVQQQVSTRVSLYRALWVDGRDIADPDTLQDVVVATGISEALAPDQAQAEKFDTWQKEWETSNDFDRRIPIIKRASNDSLLLGLPTEEALVDFLKGSRTFYVNDDACIFQPRPGTLVFGSLENLWPLVENIRNSCEVLHFANVDDCR
;
A
#
# COMPACT_ATOMS: atom_id res chain seq x y z
N MET A 1 -11.76 7.32 24.71
CA MET A 1 -12.66 7.45 23.55
C MET A 1 -13.59 6.24 23.58
N ASN A 2 -14.90 6.42 23.39
CA ASN A 2 -15.81 5.27 23.27
C ASN A 2 -15.58 4.64 21.90
N LEU A 3 -15.20 3.36 21.86
CA LEU A 3 -15.06 2.63 20.60
C LEU A 3 -16.41 2.63 19.87
N PRO A 4 -16.44 2.87 18.54
CA PRO A 4 -17.68 2.77 17.80
C PRO A 4 -18.20 1.33 17.85
N ASP A 5 -19.52 1.17 17.97
CA ASP A 5 -20.17 -0.14 17.96
C ASP A 5 -20.35 -0.66 16.53
N PHE A 6 -19.83 -1.86 16.28
CA PHE A 6 -19.85 -2.57 15.01
C PHE A 6 -20.29 -4.04 15.16
N THR A 7 -21.07 -4.38 16.20
CA THR A 7 -21.54 -5.76 16.42
C THR A 7 -22.21 -6.36 15.18
N ASP A 8 -22.98 -5.55 14.46
CA ASP A 8 -23.77 -5.96 13.30
C ASP A 8 -23.00 -5.95 11.97
N LEU A 9 -21.70 -5.63 12.00
CA LEU A 9 -20.88 -5.54 10.78
C LEU A 9 -20.56 -6.95 10.26
N PRO A 10 -21.07 -7.34 9.07
CA PRO A 10 -20.91 -8.69 8.55
C PRO A 10 -19.46 -8.98 8.17
N ALA A 11 -18.96 -10.16 8.57
CA ALA A 11 -17.63 -10.61 8.19
C ALA A 11 -17.57 -10.84 6.67
N GLY A 12 -16.50 -10.35 6.03
CA GLY A 12 -16.27 -10.51 4.59
C GLY A 12 -17.07 -9.58 3.68
N ASP A 13 -17.90 -8.67 4.21
CA ASP A 13 -18.58 -7.65 3.39
C ASP A 13 -17.65 -6.50 3.00
N PHE A 14 -16.49 -6.37 3.63
CA PHE A 14 -15.53 -5.33 3.32
C PHE A 14 -14.20 -5.91 2.86
N VAL A 15 -13.74 -5.35 1.74
CA VAL A 15 -12.44 -5.60 1.14
C VAL A 15 -11.65 -4.30 1.25
N VAL A 16 -10.40 -4.39 1.70
CA VAL A 16 -9.47 -3.26 1.72
C VAL A 16 -8.31 -3.53 0.80
N TYR A 17 -8.01 -2.59 -0.10
CA TYR A 17 -6.74 -2.57 -0.83
C TYR A 17 -5.77 -1.64 -0.13
N GLY A 18 -4.56 -2.12 0.11
CA GLY A 18 -3.52 -1.32 0.73
C GLY A 18 -2.12 -1.83 0.44
N ASP A 19 -1.14 -0.98 0.74
CA ASP A 19 0.28 -1.27 0.63
C ASP A 19 0.94 -1.08 2.00
N LEU A 20 1.97 -1.86 2.31
CA LEU A 20 2.72 -1.79 3.56
C LEU A 20 3.55 -0.50 3.67
N ASN A 21 4.05 0.01 2.53
CA ASN A 21 4.86 1.25 2.50
C ASN A 21 4.03 2.53 2.27
N CYS A 22 2.69 2.43 2.36
CA CYS A 22 1.79 3.59 2.33
C CYS A 22 1.40 3.99 3.76
N PRO A 23 1.71 5.24 4.20
CA PRO A 23 1.40 5.68 5.55
C PRO A 23 -0.12 5.85 5.78
N PHE A 24 -0.89 6.19 4.74
CA PHE A 24 -2.36 6.27 4.84
C PHE A 24 -3.00 4.89 5.02
N CYS A 25 -2.44 3.85 4.39
CA CYS A 25 -2.86 2.47 4.60
C CYS A 25 -2.57 2.02 6.03
N PHE A 26 -1.41 2.39 6.58
CA PHE A 26 -1.08 2.16 7.99
C PHE A 26 -2.08 2.81 8.94
N ALA A 27 -2.40 4.09 8.73
CA ALA A 27 -3.34 4.81 9.59
C ALA A 27 -4.74 4.19 9.55
N LEU A 28 -5.22 3.79 8.38
CA LEU A 28 -6.49 3.06 8.27
C LEU A 28 -6.41 1.70 8.98
N HIS A 29 -5.33 0.96 8.78
CA HIS A 29 -5.11 -0.36 9.37
C HIS A 29 -5.10 -0.30 10.90
N GLU A 30 -4.37 0.62 11.50
CA GLU A 30 -4.28 0.79 12.96
C GLU A 30 -5.61 1.19 13.59
N ARG A 31 -6.39 2.03 12.90
CA ARG A 31 -7.72 2.40 13.37
C ARG A 31 -8.66 1.19 13.37
N LEU A 32 -8.67 0.42 12.28
CA LEU A 32 -9.45 -0.81 12.18
C LEU A 32 -8.97 -1.91 13.16
N PHE A 33 -7.67 -1.96 13.45
CA PHE A 33 -7.10 -2.81 14.49
C PHE A 33 -7.64 -2.43 15.87
N THR A 34 -7.59 -1.14 16.21
CA THR A 34 -8.08 -0.60 17.50
C THR A 34 -9.57 -0.86 17.70
N TRP A 35 -10.34 -0.94 16.61
CA TRP A 35 -11.76 -1.28 16.62
C TRP A 35 -12.07 -2.79 16.57
N ASN A 36 -11.05 -3.65 16.58
CA ASN A 36 -11.18 -5.10 16.46
C ASN A 36 -11.97 -5.54 15.21
N LEU A 37 -11.68 -4.91 14.06
CA LEU A 37 -12.37 -5.21 12.80
C LEU A 37 -11.51 -5.97 11.78
N LEU A 38 -10.19 -6.08 11.99
CA LEU A 38 -9.28 -6.64 10.98
C LEU A 38 -9.50 -8.12 10.67
N ASP A 39 -10.17 -8.86 11.55
CA ASP A 39 -10.56 -10.26 11.31
C ASP A 39 -11.86 -10.41 10.49
N ARG A 40 -12.61 -9.31 10.32
CA ARG A 40 -13.84 -9.24 9.53
C ARG A 40 -13.63 -8.66 8.13
N ILE A 41 -12.44 -8.12 7.87
CA ILE A 41 -12.10 -7.40 6.65
C ILE A 41 -11.10 -8.23 5.83
N GLU A 42 -11.42 -8.44 4.56
CA GLU A 42 -10.45 -9.02 3.62
C GLU A 42 -9.43 -7.94 3.25
N TRP A 43 -8.17 -8.11 3.69
CA TRP A 43 -7.10 -7.15 3.38
C TRP A 43 -6.26 -7.65 2.21
N ARG A 44 -6.41 -7.00 1.06
CA ARG A 44 -5.70 -7.27 -0.19
C ARG A 44 -4.47 -6.39 -0.28
N LEU A 45 -3.29 -6.97 -0.05
CA LEU A 45 -2.03 -6.26 -0.26
C LEU A 45 -1.72 -6.14 -1.75
N ILE A 46 -1.34 -4.94 -2.17
CA ILE A 46 -0.86 -4.60 -3.51
C ILE A 46 0.45 -3.82 -3.40
N ILE A 47 1.15 -3.65 -4.53
CA ILE A 47 2.35 -2.81 -4.64
C ILE A 47 1.96 -1.58 -5.46
N HIS A 48 1.89 -0.41 -4.81
CA HIS A 48 1.50 0.85 -5.46
C HIS A 48 2.69 1.69 -5.93
N ALA A 49 3.87 1.42 -5.39
CA ALA A 49 5.09 2.17 -5.66
C ALA A 49 6.27 1.20 -5.88
N PRO A 50 6.23 0.39 -6.96
CA PRO A 50 7.25 -0.64 -7.24
C PRO A 50 8.64 -0.06 -7.48
N ASP A 51 8.73 1.21 -7.87
CA ASP A 51 10.00 1.85 -8.26
C ASP A 51 10.86 2.33 -7.08
N LEU A 52 10.31 2.35 -5.85
CA LEU A 52 11.02 2.80 -4.65
C LEU A 52 12.25 1.93 -4.32
N GLU A 53 12.30 0.69 -4.78
CA GLU A 53 13.48 -0.19 -4.63
C GLU A 53 14.62 0.19 -5.58
N ALA A 54 14.32 0.89 -6.68
CA ALA A 54 15.25 1.10 -7.79
C ALA A 54 15.73 2.55 -7.94
N SER A 55 15.00 3.54 -7.41
CA SER A 55 15.43 4.95 -7.35
C SER A 55 15.86 5.32 -5.93
N GLY A 56 17.09 5.81 -5.76
CA GLY A 56 17.56 6.28 -4.45
C GLY A 56 16.62 7.34 -3.87
N PHE A 57 16.29 7.21 -2.58
CA PHE A 57 15.32 8.05 -1.87
C PHE A 57 15.77 9.53 -1.82
N SER A 58 15.23 10.34 -2.72
CA SER A 58 15.66 11.72 -2.95
C SER A 58 15.21 12.67 -1.84
N MET A 59 15.71 13.92 -1.85
CA MET A 59 15.20 14.96 -0.94
C MET A 59 13.72 15.31 -1.22
N GLU A 60 13.28 15.15 -2.47
CA GLU A 60 11.87 15.35 -2.84
C GLU A 60 11.01 14.25 -2.24
N ASP A 61 11.44 12.99 -2.35
CA ASP A 61 10.74 11.84 -1.74
C ASP A 61 10.68 11.96 -0.21
N GLN A 62 11.77 12.42 0.42
CA GLN A 62 11.80 12.72 1.86
C GLN A 62 10.78 13.80 2.24
N SER A 63 10.66 14.85 1.43
CA SER A 63 9.73 15.96 1.68
C SER A 63 8.27 15.52 1.48
N LEU A 64 7.99 14.74 0.44
CA LEU A 64 6.68 14.14 0.18
C LEU A 64 6.27 13.23 1.33
N LEU A 65 7.14 12.30 1.73
CA LEU A 65 6.90 11.39 2.86
C LEU A 65 6.63 12.17 4.16
N ALA A 66 7.42 13.21 4.45
CA ALA A 66 7.23 14.03 5.63
C ALA A 66 5.85 14.74 5.63
N ASN A 67 5.41 15.24 4.47
CA ASN A 67 4.08 15.85 4.33
C ASN A 67 2.95 14.82 4.52
N GLU A 68 3.10 13.61 3.99
CA GLU A 68 2.11 12.54 4.16
C GLU A 68 1.99 12.10 5.62
N VAL A 69 3.11 11.94 6.33
CA VAL A 69 3.11 11.62 7.78
C VAL A 69 2.51 12.78 8.59
N PHE A 70 2.84 14.03 8.25
CA PHE A 70 2.24 15.20 8.90
C PHE A 70 0.72 15.27 8.69
N SER A 71 0.23 14.93 7.49
CA SER A 71 -1.21 14.83 7.21
C SER A 71 -1.91 13.83 8.14
N ILE A 72 -1.27 12.69 8.42
CA ILE A 72 -1.81 11.68 9.34
C ILE A 72 -1.88 12.22 10.77
N HIS A 73 -0.85 12.90 11.27
CA HIS A 73 -0.91 13.49 12.61
C HIS A 73 -2.10 14.44 12.80
N HIS A 74 -2.54 15.10 11.72
CA HIS A 74 -3.73 15.96 11.76
C HIS A 74 -5.05 15.17 11.68
N ARG A 75 -5.13 14.16 10.81
CA ARG A 75 -6.38 13.44 10.47
C ARG A 75 -6.64 12.17 11.28
N ALA A 76 -5.58 11.62 11.84
CA ALA A 76 -5.58 10.44 12.69
C ALA A 76 -4.63 10.68 13.88
N PRO A 77 -4.89 11.68 14.73
CA PRO A 77 -4.04 11.97 15.89
C PRO A 77 -4.01 10.81 16.90
N ASP A 78 -4.94 9.87 16.77
CA ASP A 78 -5.02 8.61 17.52
C ASP A 78 -4.02 7.54 17.05
N VAL A 79 -3.48 7.66 15.83
CA VAL A 79 -2.56 6.67 15.25
C VAL A 79 -1.12 7.00 15.63
N PRO A 80 -0.36 6.03 16.20
CA PRO A 80 1.05 6.22 16.48
C PRO A 80 1.86 6.06 15.18
N VAL A 81 2.06 7.15 14.44
CA VAL A 81 2.90 7.18 13.24
C VAL A 81 4.17 7.98 13.50
N ASN A 82 5.30 7.49 13.01
CA ASN A 82 6.59 8.16 13.01
C ASN A 82 7.09 8.31 11.58
N LEU A 83 7.89 9.35 11.33
CA LEU A 83 8.57 9.54 10.04
C LEU A 83 9.80 8.62 9.97
N PRO A 84 9.82 7.59 9.08
CA PRO A 84 11.00 6.76 8.92
C PRO A 84 12.09 7.51 8.15
N LYS A 85 13.34 7.04 8.26
CA LYS A 85 14.49 7.64 7.54
C LYS A 85 14.41 7.46 6.02
N LEU A 86 13.76 6.40 5.57
CA LEU A 86 13.52 6.06 4.18
C LEU A 86 12.14 5.42 4.03
N ARG A 87 11.56 5.49 2.83
CA ARG A 87 10.40 4.66 2.46
C ARG A 87 10.92 3.44 1.68
N PRO A 88 10.88 2.23 2.27
CA PRO A 88 11.38 1.05 1.58
C PRO A 88 10.36 0.54 0.55
N GLY A 89 10.84 -0.31 -0.36
CA GLY A 89 9.96 -1.17 -1.14
C GLY A 89 9.13 -2.09 -0.24
N SER A 90 7.94 -2.45 -0.70
CA SER A 90 7.04 -3.34 0.02
C SER A 90 6.92 -4.72 -0.63
N GLU A 91 7.61 -4.98 -1.75
CA GLU A 91 7.42 -6.22 -2.51
C GLU A 91 7.77 -7.44 -1.66
N MET A 92 8.96 -7.46 -1.06
CA MET A 92 9.41 -8.61 -0.26
C MET A 92 8.49 -8.88 0.95
N ALA A 93 8.08 -7.83 1.67
CA ALA A 93 7.15 -7.94 2.78
C ALA A 93 5.74 -8.41 2.34
N THR A 94 5.30 -7.98 1.16
CA THR A 94 4.02 -8.37 0.57
C THR A 94 4.05 -9.84 0.11
N ARG A 95 5.15 -10.29 -0.51
CA ARG A 95 5.37 -11.70 -0.89
C ARG A 95 5.45 -12.60 0.33
N LEU A 96 6.08 -12.14 1.42
CA LEU A 96 6.06 -12.84 2.70
C LEU A 96 4.62 -13.06 3.18
N MET A 97 3.79 -12.02 3.20
CA MET A 97 2.39 -12.16 3.62
C MET A 97 1.60 -13.14 2.76
N GLN A 98 1.84 -13.18 1.43
CA GLN A 98 1.23 -14.18 0.53
C GLN A 98 1.64 -15.60 0.89
N GLY A 99 2.94 -15.82 1.16
CA GLY A 99 3.45 -17.11 1.58
C GLY A 99 2.87 -17.60 2.91
N LEU A 100 2.30 -16.69 3.71
CA LEU A 100 1.66 -16.96 5.00
C LEU A 100 0.13 -17.13 4.91
N ASP A 101 -0.45 -17.21 3.71
CA ASP A 101 -1.91 -17.38 3.51
C ASP A 101 -2.50 -18.65 4.16
N PHE A 102 -1.66 -19.64 4.48
CA PHE A 102 -2.05 -20.87 5.17
C PHE A 102 -2.32 -20.68 6.68
N LEU A 103 -1.92 -19.55 7.26
CA LEU A 103 -2.09 -19.25 8.67
C LEU A 103 -3.55 -18.90 9.02
N SER A 104 -3.88 -18.97 10.32
CA SER A 104 -5.18 -18.47 10.79
C SER A 104 -5.31 -16.96 10.57
N VAL A 105 -6.55 -16.46 10.45
CA VAL A 105 -6.84 -15.03 10.27
C VAL A 105 -6.16 -14.18 11.35
N GLN A 106 -6.17 -14.64 12.61
CA GLN A 106 -5.54 -13.92 13.73
C GLN A 106 -4.03 -13.82 13.58
N GLN A 107 -3.36 -14.87 13.09
CA GLN A 107 -1.93 -14.86 12.83
C GLN A 107 -1.57 -13.95 11.64
N GLN A 108 -2.37 -13.98 10.57
CA GLN A 108 -2.19 -13.07 9.44
C GLN A 108 -2.38 -11.60 9.87
N VAL A 109 -3.40 -11.32 10.67
CA VAL A 109 -3.63 -9.98 11.25
C VAL A 109 -2.45 -9.56 12.12
N SER A 110 -2.02 -10.41 13.05
CA SER A 110 -0.90 -10.10 13.96
C SER A 110 0.41 -9.85 13.19
N THR A 111 0.68 -10.62 12.14
CA THR A 111 1.87 -10.44 11.30
C THR A 111 1.78 -9.15 10.50
N ARG A 112 0.62 -8.85 9.90
CA ARG A 112 0.41 -7.60 9.16
C ARG A 112 0.52 -6.37 10.07
N VAL A 113 -0.05 -6.40 11.28
CA VAL A 113 0.15 -5.35 12.30
C VAL A 113 1.63 -5.16 12.59
N SER A 114 2.37 -6.25 12.79
CA SER A 114 3.79 -6.19 13.13
C SER A 114 4.64 -5.63 11.99
N LEU A 115 4.35 -5.98 10.73
CA LEU A 115 5.02 -5.40 9.55
C LEU A 115 4.76 -3.91 9.41
N TYR A 116 3.50 -3.49 9.54
CA TYR A 116 3.13 -2.08 9.49
C TYR A 116 3.84 -1.28 10.59
N ARG A 117 3.82 -1.78 11.83
CA ARG A 117 4.47 -1.10 12.97
C ARG A 117 5.99 -1.11 12.86
N ALA A 118 6.61 -2.15 12.32
CA ALA A 118 8.04 -2.17 12.07
C ALA A 118 8.48 -0.96 11.24
N LEU A 119 7.75 -0.63 10.16
CA LEU A 119 8.05 0.56 9.36
C LEU A 119 7.58 1.86 10.04
N TRP A 120 6.30 1.95 10.37
CA TRP A 120 5.67 3.24 10.69
C TRP A 120 5.73 3.64 12.16
N VAL A 121 6.07 2.71 13.05
CA VAL A 121 6.31 3.00 14.47
C VAL A 121 7.79 2.94 14.75
N ASP A 122 8.45 1.85 14.37
CA ASP A 122 9.84 1.59 14.77
C ASP A 122 10.87 2.14 13.76
N GLY A 123 10.43 2.56 12.56
CA GLY A 123 11.30 3.12 11.53
C GLY A 123 12.25 2.08 10.90
N ARG A 124 11.91 0.79 10.98
CA ARG A 124 12.68 -0.33 10.41
C ARG A 124 12.40 -0.48 8.92
N ASP A 125 13.37 -1.05 8.22
CA ASP A 125 13.29 -1.31 6.79
C ASP A 125 12.57 -2.64 6.53
N ILE A 126 11.37 -2.61 5.94
CA ILE A 126 10.62 -3.82 5.59
C ILE A 126 11.05 -4.45 4.24
N ALA A 127 12.04 -3.87 3.56
CA ALA A 127 12.77 -4.49 2.47
C ALA A 127 14.06 -5.19 2.94
N ASP A 128 14.38 -5.14 4.24
CA ASP A 128 15.50 -5.86 4.84
C ASP A 128 15.07 -7.27 5.30
N PRO A 129 15.71 -8.36 4.81
CA PRO A 129 15.37 -9.72 5.20
C PRO A 129 15.47 -9.99 6.70
N ASP A 130 16.43 -9.37 7.39
CA ASP A 130 16.60 -9.56 8.84
C ASP A 130 15.41 -8.95 9.60
N THR A 131 14.91 -7.80 9.15
CA THR A 131 13.69 -7.19 9.69
C THR A 131 12.46 -8.04 9.47
N LEU A 132 12.30 -8.65 8.29
CA LEU A 132 11.19 -9.56 8.04
C LEU A 132 11.26 -10.82 8.91
N GLN A 133 12.46 -11.40 9.07
CA GLN A 133 12.67 -12.58 9.90
C GLN A 133 12.32 -12.29 11.37
N ASP A 134 12.75 -11.15 11.91
CA ASP A 134 12.41 -10.73 13.27
C ASP A 134 10.89 -10.64 13.47
N VAL A 135 10.17 -10.06 12.51
CA VAL A 135 8.71 -9.94 12.57
C VAL A 135 8.03 -11.31 12.58
N VAL A 136 8.45 -12.22 11.71
CA VAL A 136 7.92 -13.59 11.61
C VAL A 136 8.15 -14.38 12.90
N VAL A 137 9.36 -14.29 13.47
CA VAL A 137 9.70 -14.95 14.74
C VAL A 137 8.89 -14.39 15.89
N ALA A 138 8.71 -13.07 15.95
CA ALA A 138 7.94 -12.41 17.00
C ALA A 138 6.45 -12.81 17.00
N THR A 139 5.88 -13.17 15.85
CA THR A 139 4.50 -13.66 15.74
C THR A 139 4.36 -15.17 15.92
N GLY A 140 5.44 -15.87 16.28
CA GLY A 140 5.43 -17.31 16.57
C GLY A 140 5.37 -18.19 15.32
N ILE A 141 5.70 -17.65 14.15
CA ILE A 141 5.75 -18.40 12.90
C ILE A 141 7.15 -19.02 12.77
N SER A 142 7.21 -20.34 12.67
CA SER A 142 8.49 -21.07 12.64
C SER A 142 9.09 -21.17 11.24
N GLU A 143 8.27 -21.04 10.19
CA GLU A 143 8.71 -21.16 8.80
C GLU A 143 7.85 -20.25 7.92
N ALA A 144 8.49 -19.23 7.32
CA ALA A 144 7.92 -18.47 6.23
C ALA A 144 8.27 -19.18 4.92
N LEU A 145 7.26 -19.53 4.14
CA LEU A 145 7.44 -20.17 2.85
C LEU A 145 7.34 -19.13 1.74
N ALA A 146 8.05 -19.37 0.63
CA ALA A 146 7.79 -18.62 -0.60
C ALA A 146 6.35 -18.90 -1.07
N PRO A 147 5.66 -17.92 -1.67
CA PRO A 147 4.31 -18.13 -2.15
C PRO A 147 4.27 -19.23 -3.21
N ASP A 148 3.29 -20.12 -3.12
CA ASP A 148 3.00 -21.09 -4.16
C ASP A 148 2.33 -20.43 -5.38
N GLN A 149 2.09 -21.22 -6.43
CA GLN A 149 1.47 -20.72 -7.66
C GLN A 149 0.08 -20.11 -7.43
N ALA A 150 -0.75 -20.72 -6.56
CA ALA A 150 -2.10 -20.24 -6.31
C ALA A 150 -2.09 -18.92 -5.52
N GLN A 151 -1.17 -18.78 -4.57
CA GLN A 151 -0.95 -17.55 -3.82
C GLN A 151 -0.44 -16.42 -4.74
N ALA A 152 0.46 -16.74 -5.67
CA ALA A 152 0.95 -15.78 -6.66
C ALA A 152 -0.17 -15.32 -7.62
N GLU A 153 -0.96 -16.24 -8.17
CA GLU A 153 -2.09 -15.92 -9.07
C GLU A 153 -3.18 -15.08 -8.38
N LYS A 154 -3.42 -15.35 -7.09
CA LYS A 154 -4.35 -14.56 -6.26
C LYS A 154 -3.86 -13.12 -6.09
N PHE A 155 -2.57 -12.93 -5.79
CA PHE A 155 -1.99 -11.59 -5.74
C PHE A 155 -2.07 -10.87 -7.09
N ASP A 156 -1.71 -11.54 -8.17
CA ASP A 156 -1.75 -10.94 -9.51
C ASP A 156 -3.17 -10.50 -9.89
N THR A 157 -4.18 -11.25 -9.43
CA THR A 157 -5.60 -10.87 -9.60
C THR A 157 -5.91 -9.58 -8.85
N TRP A 158 -5.49 -9.45 -7.59
CA TRP A 158 -5.71 -8.25 -6.79
C TRP A 158 -4.97 -7.03 -7.33
N GLN A 159 -3.70 -7.22 -7.70
CA GLN A 159 -2.86 -6.19 -8.32
C GLN A 159 -3.50 -5.69 -9.61
N LYS A 160 -3.93 -6.61 -10.49
CA LYS A 160 -4.58 -6.28 -11.76
C LYS A 160 -5.92 -5.58 -11.57
N GLU A 161 -6.75 -6.02 -10.63
CA GLU A 161 -8.01 -5.33 -10.30
C GLU A 161 -7.72 -3.88 -9.88
N TRP A 162 -6.72 -3.70 -9.01
CA TRP A 162 -6.26 -2.39 -8.56
C TRP A 162 -5.78 -1.48 -9.71
N GLU A 163 -4.95 -2.00 -10.61
CA GLU A 163 -4.34 -1.25 -11.71
C GLU A 163 -5.30 -0.87 -12.84
N THR A 164 -6.34 -1.68 -13.04
CA THR A 164 -7.22 -1.59 -14.22
C THR A 164 -8.63 -1.10 -13.90
N SER A 165 -9.02 -1.08 -12.62
CA SER A 165 -10.31 -0.52 -12.21
C SER A 165 -10.32 1.01 -12.33
N ASN A 166 -11.21 1.52 -13.19
CA ASN A 166 -11.45 2.96 -13.32
C ASN A 166 -11.98 3.57 -12.01
N ASP A 167 -12.76 2.81 -11.23
CA ASP A 167 -13.36 3.30 -10.00
C ASP A 167 -12.33 3.46 -8.87
N PHE A 168 -11.25 2.67 -8.93
CA PHE A 168 -10.16 2.75 -7.97
C PHE A 168 -9.20 3.89 -8.27
N ASP A 169 -9.11 4.31 -9.54
CA ASP A 169 -8.22 5.40 -10.00
C ASP A 169 -6.76 5.19 -9.51
N ARG A 170 -6.37 3.92 -9.35
CA ARG A 170 -5.09 3.49 -8.76
C ARG A 170 -4.75 4.19 -7.44
N ARG A 171 -5.75 4.43 -6.59
CA ARG A 171 -5.59 5.02 -5.25
C ARG A 171 -5.43 3.94 -4.20
N ILE A 172 -4.80 4.29 -3.07
CA ILE A 172 -4.86 3.53 -1.82
C ILE A 172 -4.83 4.49 -0.61
N PRO A 173 -5.38 4.09 0.55
CA PRO A 173 -6.17 2.88 0.76
C PRO A 173 -7.54 2.95 0.06
N ILE A 174 -8.12 1.78 -0.23
CA ILE A 174 -9.50 1.65 -0.73
C ILE A 174 -10.26 0.74 0.21
N ILE A 175 -11.48 1.11 0.59
CA ILE A 175 -12.46 0.18 1.16
C ILE A 175 -13.57 -0.02 0.15
N LYS A 176 -13.78 -1.28 -0.25
CA LYS A 176 -14.90 -1.71 -1.09
C LYS A 176 -15.88 -2.53 -0.26
N ARG A 177 -17.15 -2.17 -0.32
CA ARG A 177 -18.23 -3.00 0.23
C ARG A 177 -18.70 -3.99 -0.83
N ALA A 178 -18.63 -5.29 -0.53
CA ALA A 178 -18.96 -6.36 -1.46
C ALA A 178 -20.47 -6.43 -1.78
N SER A 179 -21.34 -6.10 -0.82
CA SER A 179 -22.80 -6.21 -0.99
C SER A 179 -23.41 -5.20 -1.96
N ASN A 180 -22.77 -4.07 -2.23
CA ASN A 180 -23.37 -3.00 -3.05
C ASN A 180 -22.35 -2.16 -3.83
N ASP A 181 -21.09 -2.60 -3.91
CA ASP A 181 -19.99 -1.91 -4.58
C ASP A 181 -19.72 -0.47 -4.10
N SER A 182 -20.16 -0.09 -2.89
CA SER A 182 -19.81 1.20 -2.29
C SER A 182 -18.30 1.29 -2.08
N LEU A 183 -17.74 2.46 -2.38
CA LEU A 183 -16.30 2.71 -2.31
C LEU A 183 -15.97 3.86 -1.35
N LEU A 184 -14.89 3.66 -0.60
CA LEU A 184 -14.19 4.68 0.15
C LEU A 184 -12.75 4.75 -0.39
N LEU A 185 -12.36 5.89 -0.95
CA LEU A 185 -11.02 6.13 -1.49
C LEU A 185 -10.24 7.10 -0.58
N GLY A 186 -9.03 6.71 -0.16
CA GLY A 186 -8.16 7.49 0.72
C GLY A 186 -8.42 7.27 2.22
N LEU A 187 -7.67 7.95 3.08
CA LEU A 187 -7.81 7.90 4.54
C LEU A 187 -8.97 8.81 4.99
N PRO A 188 -10.08 8.28 5.51
CA PRO A 188 -11.19 9.10 6.01
C PRO A 188 -10.91 9.63 7.42
N THR A 189 -11.71 10.62 7.84
CA THR A 189 -11.86 10.93 9.27
C THR A 189 -12.51 9.74 9.99
N GLU A 190 -12.37 9.68 11.32
CA GLU A 190 -13.05 8.65 12.12
C GLU A 190 -14.57 8.64 11.90
N GLU A 191 -15.21 9.81 11.93
CA GLU A 191 -16.65 9.95 11.70
C GLU A 191 -17.06 9.44 10.31
N ALA A 192 -16.33 9.82 9.25
CA ALA A 192 -16.64 9.39 7.90
C ALA A 192 -16.44 7.88 7.71
N LEU A 193 -15.43 7.29 8.38
CA LEU A 193 -15.21 5.84 8.37
C LEU A 193 -16.36 5.11 9.06
N VAL A 194 -16.79 5.58 10.23
CA VAL A 194 -17.93 5.00 10.94
C VAL A 194 -19.20 5.07 10.09
N ASP A 195 -19.49 6.23 9.50
CA ASP A 195 -20.65 6.43 8.62
C ASP A 195 -20.64 5.46 7.43
N PHE A 196 -19.48 5.29 6.78
CA PHE A 196 -19.32 4.38 5.65
C PHE A 196 -19.51 2.92 6.07
N LEU A 197 -18.86 2.49 7.15
CA LEU A 197 -18.96 1.11 7.65
C LEU A 197 -20.38 0.76 8.12
N LYS A 198 -21.13 1.73 8.66
CA LYS A 198 -22.54 1.56 9.04
C LYS A 198 -23.52 1.68 7.87
N GLY A 199 -23.05 2.01 6.67
CA GLY A 199 -23.88 2.14 5.47
C GLY A 199 -24.70 3.43 5.42
N SER A 200 -24.38 4.42 6.26
CA SER A 200 -24.98 5.75 6.23
C SER A 200 -24.43 6.62 5.09
N ARG A 201 -23.31 6.21 4.47
CA ARG A 201 -22.75 6.79 3.24
C ARG A 201 -22.40 5.69 2.23
N THR A 202 -22.74 5.89 0.97
CA THR A 202 -22.53 4.91 -0.13
C THR A 202 -21.31 5.23 -1.00
N PHE A 203 -20.77 6.44 -0.92
CA PHE A 203 -19.56 6.82 -1.65
C PHE A 203 -18.80 7.91 -0.90
N TYR A 204 -17.49 7.78 -0.78
CA TYR A 204 -16.62 8.77 -0.16
C TYR A 204 -15.25 8.79 -0.86
N VAL A 205 -14.82 9.97 -1.29
CA VAL A 205 -13.49 10.20 -1.86
C VAL A 205 -12.82 11.27 -1.04
N ASN A 206 -11.61 11.00 -0.57
CA ASN A 206 -10.74 11.98 0.06
C ASN A 206 -9.44 12.11 -0.73
N ASP A 207 -8.85 13.30 -0.67
CA ASP A 207 -7.59 13.63 -1.33
C ASP A 207 -6.37 13.02 -0.62
N ASP A 208 -6.53 12.47 0.60
CA ASP A 208 -5.48 11.70 1.29
C ASP A 208 -5.43 10.25 0.83
N ALA A 209 -5.08 10.09 -0.42
CA ALA A 209 -4.72 8.81 -0.98
C ALA A 209 -3.28 8.91 -1.50
N CYS A 210 -2.52 7.82 -1.38
CA CYS A 210 -1.40 7.64 -2.29
C CYS A 210 -2.02 7.17 -3.61
N ILE A 211 -1.72 7.89 -4.68
CA ILE A 211 -2.01 7.45 -6.05
C ILE A 211 -0.81 6.65 -6.52
N PHE A 212 -1.01 5.66 -7.38
CA PHE A 212 0.07 5.02 -8.13
C PHE A 212 1.05 6.09 -8.61
N GLN A 213 2.32 5.92 -8.27
CA GLN A 213 3.38 6.78 -8.75
C GLN A 213 4.05 6.05 -9.91
N PRO A 214 3.55 6.17 -11.15
CA PRO A 214 4.29 5.68 -12.30
C PRO A 214 5.61 6.42 -12.35
N ARG A 215 6.70 5.72 -12.68
CA ARG A 215 7.82 6.40 -13.33
C ARG A 215 7.29 7.26 -14.48
N PRO A 216 7.62 8.55 -14.54
CA PRO A 216 7.30 9.36 -15.71
C PRO A 216 7.80 8.63 -16.96
N GLY A 217 6.94 8.41 -17.96
CA GLY A 217 7.39 7.88 -19.25
C GLY A 217 8.03 9.03 -20.04
N THR A 218 9.30 8.93 -20.39
CA THR A 218 9.98 9.89 -21.28
C THR A 218 10.26 9.23 -22.62
N LEU A 219 9.64 9.77 -23.67
CA LEU A 219 9.90 9.40 -25.05
C LEU A 219 11.11 10.19 -25.56
N VAL A 220 12.10 9.50 -26.10
CA VAL A 220 13.31 10.13 -26.65
C VAL A 220 13.53 9.66 -28.08
N PHE A 221 13.65 10.63 -29.00
CA PHE A 221 13.78 10.38 -30.44
C PHE A 221 15.16 10.76 -30.96
N GLY A 222 15.82 9.84 -31.68
CA GLY A 222 17.10 10.09 -32.36
C GLY A 222 18.16 9.03 -32.08
N SER A 223 19.41 9.29 -32.45
CA SER A 223 20.52 8.36 -32.16
C SER A 223 20.79 8.30 -30.66
N LEU A 224 20.86 7.10 -30.09
CA LEU A 224 21.16 6.90 -28.67
C LEU A 224 22.51 7.50 -28.27
N GLU A 225 23.50 7.49 -29.16
CA GLU A 225 24.82 8.09 -28.92
C GLU A 225 24.72 9.60 -28.63
N ASN A 226 23.88 10.31 -29.41
CA ASN A 226 23.66 11.75 -29.23
C ASN A 226 22.77 12.06 -28.02
N LEU A 227 21.86 11.14 -27.70
CA LEU A 227 20.91 11.28 -26.60
C LEU A 227 21.51 10.80 -25.27
N TRP A 228 22.64 10.10 -25.29
CA TRP A 228 23.22 9.49 -24.10
C TRP A 228 23.44 10.47 -22.95
N PRO A 229 23.93 11.72 -23.16
CA PRO A 229 24.04 12.69 -22.07
C PRO A 229 22.70 13.04 -21.41
N LEU A 230 21.60 13.02 -22.17
CA LEU A 230 20.25 13.21 -21.62
C LEU A 230 19.77 11.94 -20.93
N VAL A 231 19.88 10.79 -21.59
CA VAL A 231 19.42 9.47 -21.10
C VAL A 231 20.13 9.10 -19.79
N GLU A 232 21.43 9.35 -19.67
CA GLU A 232 22.20 9.09 -18.45
C GLU A 232 21.65 9.86 -17.24
N ASN A 233 21.15 11.07 -17.44
CA ASN A 233 20.58 11.91 -16.38
C ASN A 233 19.18 11.48 -15.98
N ILE A 234 18.38 10.96 -16.92
CA ILE A 234 16.94 10.71 -16.68
C ILE A 234 16.62 9.23 -16.43
N ARG A 235 17.44 8.28 -16.91
CA ARG A 235 17.15 6.83 -16.89
C ARG A 235 16.92 6.22 -15.50
N ASN A 236 17.38 6.89 -14.45
CA ASN A 236 17.20 6.44 -13.07
C ASN A 236 15.94 7.03 -12.41
N SER A 237 15.32 8.03 -13.05
CA SER A 237 14.18 8.79 -12.53
C SER A 237 12.92 8.63 -13.39
N CYS A 238 13.03 8.05 -14.57
CA CYS A 238 11.93 7.91 -15.53
C CYS A 238 12.09 6.63 -16.38
N GLU A 239 10.97 6.11 -16.89
CA GLU A 239 10.99 5.05 -17.90
C GLU A 239 11.34 5.67 -19.25
N VAL A 240 12.46 5.27 -19.85
CA VAL A 240 12.95 5.84 -21.12
C VAL A 240 12.51 4.94 -22.27
N LEU A 241 11.54 5.42 -23.05
CA LEU A 241 11.13 4.78 -24.31
C LEU A 241 11.87 5.44 -25.47
N HIS A 242 12.85 4.72 -26.02
CA HIS A 242 13.71 5.22 -27.10
C HIS A 242 13.23 4.76 -28.47
N PHE A 243 13.13 5.70 -29.40
CA PHE A 243 12.80 5.43 -30.80
C PHE A 243 13.79 6.14 -31.73
N ALA A 244 14.08 5.54 -32.88
CA ALA A 244 14.98 6.17 -33.85
C ALA A 244 14.36 7.42 -34.49
N ASN A 245 13.04 7.42 -34.69
CA ASN A 245 12.26 8.53 -35.23
C ASN A 245 10.80 8.46 -34.71
N VAL A 246 9.99 9.47 -35.01
CA VAL A 246 8.61 9.59 -34.53
C VAL A 246 7.68 8.53 -35.16
N ASP A 247 7.97 8.09 -36.38
CA ASP A 247 7.11 7.14 -37.11
C ASP A 247 7.15 5.72 -36.51
N ASP A 248 8.21 5.40 -35.77
CA ASP A 248 8.41 4.12 -35.07
C ASP A 248 7.63 4.03 -33.74
N CYS A 249 7.11 5.16 -33.24
CA CYS A 249 6.32 5.23 -32.01
C CYS A 249 4.84 4.99 -32.34
N ARG A 250 4.45 3.71 -32.52
CA ARG A 250 3.06 3.28 -32.75
C ARG A 250 2.50 2.45 -31.62
#